data_AF-A0A8X6WLT7-F1
#
_entry.id   AF-A0A8X6WLT7-F1
#
_cell.length_a   1.000
_cell.length_b   1.000
_cell.length_c   1.000
_cell.angle_alpha   90.00
_cell.angle_beta   90.00
_cell.angle_gamma   90.00
#
_symmetry.space_group_name_H-M   'P 1'
#
loop_
_entity.id
_entity.type
_entity.pdbx_description
1 polymer ?
#
loop_
_entity_poly.entity_id
_entity_poly.type
_entity_poly.pdbx_seq_one_letter_code
_entity_poly.pdbx_strand_id
1 'polypeptide(L)'
;MALSFILTLFTAPLEIIYWIKWAIAYVAIRFNNAFHKRRFDLYDIHAVGDPVKLGFVVPQIEKDLESPFPESHLQECADEVVFYGVNSKSECLLVRIARGCNQVADAWIYLRLANGKTYNLTETMGFQQSSDGKCQTFSCGKLQMHYLSPMRRWRIFFCGMLREVVQDKKDVEETVFVKFVFLWIAASDIYDCTLDTNPEGFASAMARSEWRTPFVPPTKTFTDALNFYAQIGVITGTVSVNDGPDHEMYLFGERIRSLGKSANIVGCKFTSIIGNTPKNGLHVHLTNVTVPYAFKNLPFGFVHHPDSGIAPLKELNLNVKPFTADKPRSSFKKPYICGTAI
;
A
#
# COMPACT_ATOMS: atom_id res chain seq x y z
N MET A 1 -26.92 -32.73 22.15
CA MET A 1 -25.53 -32.30 22.46
C MET A 1 -25.13 -30.98 21.80
N ALA A 2 -25.29 -30.80 20.48
CA ALA A 2 -24.92 -29.53 19.82
C ALA A 2 -25.64 -28.28 20.37
N LEU A 3 -26.95 -28.38 20.68
CA LEU A 3 -27.73 -27.26 21.21
C LEU A 3 -27.31 -26.80 22.62
N SER A 4 -26.87 -27.75 23.47
CA SER A 4 -26.37 -27.46 24.82
C SER A 4 -25.00 -26.79 24.78
N PHE A 5 -24.17 -27.13 23.79
CA PHE A 5 -22.86 -26.53 23.58
C PHE A 5 -22.97 -25.08 23.10
N ILE A 6 -23.96 -24.82 22.23
CA ILE A 6 -24.28 -23.48 21.73
C ILE A 6 -24.75 -22.57 22.89
N LEU A 7 -25.64 -23.05 23.78
CA LEU A 7 -26.12 -22.26 24.93
C LEU A 7 -25.01 -21.90 25.93
N THR A 8 -24.06 -22.82 26.21
CA THR A 8 -22.92 -22.55 27.10
C THR A 8 -21.91 -21.56 26.50
N LEU A 9 -21.86 -21.44 25.17
CA LEU A 9 -20.99 -20.48 24.49
C LEU A 9 -21.50 -19.04 24.58
N PHE A 10 -22.81 -18.84 24.73
CA PHE A 10 -23.40 -17.50 24.95
C PHE A 10 -23.22 -16.98 26.39
N THR A 11 -22.89 -17.85 27.35
CA THR A 11 -22.60 -17.49 28.75
C THR A 11 -21.11 -17.53 29.10
N ALA A 12 -20.26 -17.91 28.14
CA ALA A 12 -18.83 -18.00 28.34
C ALA A 12 -18.19 -16.61 28.53
N PRO A 13 -17.19 -16.47 29.42
CA PRO A 13 -16.37 -15.26 29.51
C PRO A 13 -15.84 -14.84 28.14
N LEU A 14 -15.82 -13.53 27.87
CA LEU A 14 -15.36 -12.96 26.60
C LEU A 14 -13.95 -13.46 26.21
N GLU A 15 -13.10 -13.73 27.19
CA GLU A 15 -11.77 -14.34 27.02
C GLU A 15 -11.84 -15.73 26.38
N ILE A 16 -12.75 -16.61 26.83
CA ILE A 16 -12.88 -17.97 26.27
C ILE A 16 -13.34 -17.89 24.81
N ILE A 17 -14.32 -17.03 24.53
CA ILE A 17 -14.81 -16.81 23.17
C ILE A 17 -13.69 -16.29 22.26
N TYR A 18 -12.87 -15.36 22.76
CA TYR A 18 -11.71 -14.85 22.04
C TYR A 18 -10.73 -15.97 21.69
N TRP A 19 -10.33 -16.81 22.65
CA TRP A 19 -9.36 -17.89 22.39
C TRP A 19 -9.90 -18.97 21.43
N ILE A 20 -11.19 -19.29 21.50
CA ILE A 20 -11.84 -20.19 20.53
C ILE A 20 -11.78 -19.58 19.12
N LYS A 21 -12.17 -18.32 18.98
CA LYS A 21 -12.10 -17.61 17.69
C LYS A 21 -10.67 -17.50 17.18
N TRP A 22 -9.72 -17.26 18.08
CA TRP A 22 -8.29 -17.21 17.76
C TRP A 22 -7.81 -18.54 17.18
N ALA A 23 -8.12 -19.65 17.85
CA ALA A 23 -7.71 -20.98 17.38
C ALA A 23 -8.31 -21.31 16.01
N ILE A 24 -9.60 -21.04 15.82
CA ILE A 24 -10.29 -21.24 14.54
C ILE A 24 -9.65 -20.37 13.44
N ALA A 25 -9.44 -19.08 13.70
CA ALA A 25 -8.83 -18.16 12.75
C ALA A 25 -7.39 -18.55 12.42
N TYR A 26 -6.59 -18.93 13.42
CA TYR A 26 -5.20 -19.37 13.24
C TYR A 26 -5.13 -20.59 12.33
N VAL A 27 -5.92 -21.62 12.63
CA VAL A 27 -5.99 -22.83 11.80
C VAL A 27 -6.44 -22.49 10.38
N ALA A 28 -7.46 -21.64 10.22
CA ALA A 28 -7.95 -21.24 8.90
C ALA A 28 -6.90 -20.46 8.08
N ILE A 29 -6.14 -19.55 8.71
CA ILE A 29 -5.02 -18.84 8.08
C ILE A 29 -3.91 -19.81 7.68
N ARG A 30 -3.54 -20.75 8.55
CA ARG A 30 -2.50 -21.75 8.25
C ARG A 30 -2.89 -22.64 7.07
N PHE A 31 -4.14 -23.10 7.03
CA PHE A 31 -4.65 -23.83 5.87
C PHE A 31 -4.66 -22.97 4.61
N ASN A 32 -5.16 -21.74 4.70
CA ASN A 32 -5.16 -20.81 3.56
C ASN A 32 -3.74 -20.63 2.99
N ASN A 33 -2.76 -20.35 3.84
CA ASN A 33 -1.37 -20.12 3.43
C ASN A 33 -0.69 -21.39 2.90
N ALA A 34 -1.10 -22.58 3.36
CA ALA A 34 -0.55 -23.85 2.87
C ALA A 34 -1.10 -24.22 1.47
N PHE A 35 -2.35 -23.85 1.17
CA PHE A 35 -2.98 -24.18 -0.11
C PHE A 35 -2.79 -23.10 -1.19
N HIS A 36 -2.41 -21.88 -0.82
CA HIS A 36 -2.13 -20.81 -1.78
C HIS A 36 -0.63 -20.68 -2.02
N LYS A 37 -0.23 -20.71 -3.29
CA LYS A 37 1.15 -20.42 -3.68
C LYS A 37 1.43 -18.93 -3.52
N ARG A 38 2.67 -18.61 -3.12
CA ARG A 38 3.17 -17.23 -3.12
C ARG A 38 3.13 -16.66 -4.54
N ARG A 39 2.53 -15.48 -4.69
CA ARG A 39 2.31 -14.82 -5.98
C ARG A 39 3.62 -14.48 -6.70
N PHE A 40 4.66 -14.18 -5.93
CA PHE A 40 5.96 -13.70 -6.41
C PHE A 40 7.09 -14.74 -6.29
N ASP A 41 6.76 -15.98 -5.97
CA ASP A 41 7.70 -17.10 -6.00
C ASP A 41 7.84 -17.63 -7.44
N LEU A 42 8.45 -16.80 -8.29
CA LEU A 42 8.50 -16.96 -9.75
C LEU A 42 9.89 -17.31 -10.27
N TYR A 43 10.91 -17.06 -9.47
CA TYR A 43 12.31 -17.19 -9.86
C TYR A 43 12.95 -18.41 -9.20
N ASP A 44 13.80 -19.09 -9.96
CA ASP A 44 14.56 -20.25 -9.50
C ASP A 44 15.95 -20.19 -10.13
N ILE A 45 16.95 -19.90 -9.29
CA ILE A 45 18.36 -19.78 -9.70
C ILE A 45 18.94 -21.11 -10.24
N HIS A 46 18.26 -22.23 -9.97
CA HIS A 46 18.68 -23.56 -10.41
C HIS A 46 17.93 -24.05 -11.65
N ALA A 47 16.99 -23.26 -12.19
CA ALA A 47 16.20 -23.60 -13.38
C ALA A 47 17.00 -23.42 -14.69
N VAL A 48 18.11 -24.14 -14.83
CA VAL A 48 18.99 -24.08 -16.01
C VAL A 48 18.19 -24.37 -17.28
N GLY A 49 18.28 -23.47 -18.26
CA GLY A 49 17.56 -23.58 -19.53
C GLY A 49 16.18 -22.90 -19.57
N ASP A 50 15.70 -22.36 -18.45
CA ASP A 50 14.45 -21.58 -18.38
C ASP A 50 14.77 -20.09 -18.14
N PRO A 51 14.82 -19.25 -19.20
CA PRO A 51 15.17 -17.84 -19.06
C PRO A 51 14.13 -17.02 -18.28
N VAL A 52 12.89 -17.50 -18.13
CA VAL A 52 11.85 -16.82 -17.35
C VAL A 52 12.11 -17.03 -15.86
N LYS A 53 12.32 -18.29 -15.45
CA LYS A 53 12.64 -18.61 -14.05
C LYS A 53 14.00 -18.10 -13.60
N LEU A 54 14.97 -18.02 -14.51
CA LEU A 54 16.27 -17.41 -14.24
C LEU A 54 16.24 -15.88 -14.19
N GLY A 55 15.09 -15.24 -14.50
CA GLY A 55 14.91 -13.80 -14.42
C GLY A 55 15.46 -13.00 -15.61
N PHE A 56 15.89 -13.66 -16.69
CA PHE A 56 16.29 -12.99 -17.93
C PHE A 56 15.10 -12.44 -18.71
N VAL A 57 13.94 -13.09 -18.60
CA VAL A 57 12.69 -12.66 -19.22
C VAL A 57 11.64 -12.43 -18.14
N VAL A 58 11.00 -11.26 -18.17
CA VAL A 58 9.95 -10.90 -17.23
C VAL A 58 8.76 -11.87 -17.35
N PRO A 59 8.37 -12.59 -16.27
CA PRO A 59 7.20 -13.45 -16.24
C PRO A 59 5.91 -12.73 -16.62
N GLN A 60 5.01 -13.43 -17.31
CA GLN A 60 3.73 -12.86 -17.75
C GLN A 60 2.85 -12.43 -16.57
N ILE A 61 2.86 -13.19 -15.48
CA ILE A 61 2.07 -12.88 -14.28
C ILE A 61 2.40 -11.51 -13.69
N GLU A 62 3.66 -11.07 -13.75
CA GLU A 62 4.03 -9.73 -13.27
C GLU A 62 3.48 -8.64 -14.19
N LYS A 63 3.46 -8.86 -15.51
CA LYS A 63 2.81 -7.95 -16.45
C LYS A 63 1.31 -7.86 -16.18
N ASP A 64 0.66 -8.99 -15.95
CA ASP A 64 -0.78 -9.06 -15.70
C ASP A 64 -1.15 -8.33 -14.40
N LEU A 65 -0.31 -8.41 -13.37
CA LEU A 65 -0.51 -7.74 -12.08
C LEU A 65 -0.23 -6.23 -12.13
N GLU A 66 0.73 -5.80 -12.95
CA GLU A 66 1.08 -4.37 -13.10
C GLU A 66 0.19 -3.64 -14.10
N SER A 67 -0.47 -4.36 -14.99
CA SER A 67 -1.37 -3.77 -15.99
C SER A 67 -2.65 -3.21 -15.35
N PRO A 68 -3.19 -2.11 -15.88
CA PRO A 68 -4.54 -1.69 -15.58
C PRO A 68 -5.52 -2.78 -16.05
N PHE A 69 -6.38 -3.24 -15.15
CA PHE A 69 -7.32 -4.33 -15.41
C PHE A 69 -8.47 -3.93 -16.34
N PRO A 70 -9.16 -4.88 -16.97
CA PRO A 70 -10.38 -4.60 -17.73
C PRO A 70 -11.50 -4.04 -16.84
N GLU A 71 -12.46 -3.37 -17.47
CA GLU A 71 -13.63 -2.75 -16.82
C GLU A 71 -14.41 -3.74 -15.91
N SER A 72 -14.46 -5.02 -16.29
CA SER A 72 -15.12 -6.07 -15.50
C SER A 72 -14.51 -6.26 -14.11
N HIS A 73 -13.20 -6.04 -13.95
CA HIS A 73 -12.52 -6.10 -12.66
C HIS A 73 -12.92 -4.93 -11.76
N LEU A 74 -13.08 -3.74 -12.34
CA LEU A 74 -13.37 -2.48 -11.63
C LEU A 74 -14.74 -2.50 -10.93
N GLN A 75 -15.63 -3.42 -11.32
CA GLN A 75 -16.95 -3.57 -10.70
C GLN A 75 -16.88 -4.02 -9.24
N GLU A 76 -15.88 -4.82 -8.88
CA GLU A 76 -15.76 -5.40 -7.54
C GLU A 76 -14.43 -5.07 -6.85
N CYS A 77 -13.39 -4.86 -7.64
CA CYS A 77 -12.02 -4.80 -7.16
C CYS A 77 -11.41 -3.42 -7.42
N ALA A 78 -10.53 -3.03 -6.50
CA ALA A 78 -9.66 -1.89 -6.66
C ALA A 78 -8.69 -2.15 -7.82
N ASP A 79 -8.34 -1.06 -8.48
CA ASP A 79 -7.26 -1.02 -9.45
C ASP A 79 -6.52 0.29 -9.26
N GLU A 80 -5.63 0.29 -8.27
CA GLU A 80 -4.93 1.48 -7.81
C GLU A 80 -3.42 1.27 -7.77
N VAL A 81 -2.70 2.33 -8.09
CA VAL A 81 -1.24 2.45 -7.94
C VAL A 81 -0.90 3.75 -7.22
N VAL A 82 0.00 3.66 -6.24
CA VAL A 82 0.48 4.76 -5.42
C VAL A 82 2.00 4.78 -5.42
N PHE A 83 2.59 5.96 -5.56
CA PHE A 83 4.00 6.20 -5.30
C PHE A 83 4.15 7.26 -4.23
N TYR A 84 5.04 6.98 -3.29
CA TYR A 84 5.43 7.89 -2.23
C TYR A 84 6.95 7.98 -2.19
N GLY A 85 7.48 9.17 -1.95
CA GLY A 85 8.92 9.34 -1.74
C GLY A 85 9.23 10.61 -0.96
N VAL A 86 10.27 10.53 -0.13
CA VAL A 86 10.79 11.66 0.66
C VAL A 86 12.31 11.67 0.70
N ASN A 87 12.90 12.79 1.10
CA ASN A 87 14.32 12.88 1.38
C ASN A 87 14.66 13.75 2.61
N SER A 88 15.96 13.87 2.89
CA SER A 88 16.50 14.66 4.00
C SER A 88 16.25 16.17 3.88
N LYS A 89 15.92 16.68 2.69
CA LYS A 89 15.55 18.09 2.45
C LYS A 89 14.07 18.37 2.72
N SER A 90 13.33 17.39 3.26
CA SER A 90 11.87 17.46 3.44
C SER A 90 11.08 17.61 2.14
N GLU A 91 11.70 17.25 1.01
CA GLU A 91 11.00 17.11 -0.25
C GLU A 91 10.12 15.86 -0.19
N CYS A 92 8.96 15.92 -0.83
CA CYS A 92 7.97 14.86 -0.80
C CYS A 92 7.25 14.78 -2.14
N LEU A 93 7.02 13.56 -2.61
CA LEU A 93 6.08 13.26 -3.68
C LEU A 93 5.13 12.18 -3.20
N LEU A 94 3.83 12.42 -3.32
CA LEU A 94 2.80 11.40 -3.23
C LEU A 94 1.91 11.55 -4.45
N VAL A 95 1.85 10.49 -5.25
CA VAL A 95 1.02 10.44 -6.45
C VAL A 95 0.26 9.13 -6.48
N ARG A 96 -1.02 9.21 -6.82
CA ARG A 96 -1.93 8.07 -6.84
C ARG A 96 -2.85 8.15 -8.05
N ILE A 97 -3.12 7.00 -8.67
CA ILE A 97 -4.24 6.83 -9.59
C ILE A 97 -5.03 5.61 -9.12
N ALA A 98 -6.34 5.81 -8.87
CA ALA A 98 -7.28 4.74 -8.61
C ALA A 98 -8.35 4.73 -9.70
N ARG A 99 -8.42 3.62 -10.43
CA ARG A 99 -9.34 3.45 -11.55
C ARG A 99 -10.72 3.08 -11.02
N GLY A 100 -11.76 3.69 -11.59
CA GLY A 100 -13.15 3.38 -11.31
C GLY A 100 -13.92 3.00 -12.58
N CYS A 101 -15.20 2.67 -12.40
CA CYS A 101 -16.06 2.31 -13.53
C CYS A 101 -16.35 3.51 -14.45
N ASN A 102 -16.82 3.21 -15.66
CA ASN A 102 -17.26 4.16 -16.68
C ASN A 102 -16.14 5.10 -17.16
N GLN A 103 -14.93 4.57 -17.28
CA GLN A 103 -13.76 5.32 -17.76
C GLN A 103 -13.43 6.57 -16.90
N VAL A 104 -13.76 6.51 -15.61
CA VAL A 104 -13.41 7.55 -14.63
C VAL A 104 -12.33 7.02 -13.69
N ALA A 105 -11.35 7.86 -13.35
CA ALA A 105 -10.34 7.58 -12.35
C ALA A 105 -10.21 8.76 -11.37
N ASP A 106 -9.73 8.45 -10.18
CA ASP A 106 -9.38 9.40 -9.13
C ASP A 106 -7.85 9.52 -9.04
N ALA A 107 -7.32 10.73 -9.16
CA ALA A 107 -5.91 11.04 -9.15
C ALA A 107 -5.56 12.01 -8.04
N TRP A 108 -4.49 11.71 -7.31
CA TRP A 108 -4.01 12.59 -6.25
C TRP A 108 -2.56 12.93 -6.55
N ILE A 109 -2.21 14.21 -6.34
CA ILE A 109 -0.84 14.70 -6.38
C ILE A 109 -0.65 15.56 -5.15
N TYR A 110 0.38 15.23 -4.37
CA TYR A 110 0.94 16.06 -3.33
C TYR A 110 2.44 16.15 -3.59
N LEU A 111 2.92 17.35 -3.88
CA LEU A 111 4.32 17.64 -4.12
C LEU A 111 4.79 18.69 -3.13
N ARG A 112 5.93 18.45 -2.48
CA ARG A 112 6.60 19.41 -1.61
C ARG A 112 8.03 19.60 -2.05
N LEU A 113 8.44 20.84 -2.26
CA LEU A 113 9.80 21.22 -2.62
C LEU A 113 10.61 21.62 -1.39
N ALA A 114 11.94 21.68 -1.52
CA ALA A 114 12.86 22.03 -0.43
C ALA A 114 12.61 23.43 0.16
N ASN A 115 12.03 24.35 -0.64
CA ASN A 115 11.63 25.68 -0.19
C ASN A 115 10.38 25.68 0.72
N GLY A 116 9.79 24.51 0.99
CA GLY A 116 8.62 24.35 1.84
C GLY A 116 7.27 24.57 1.14
N LYS A 117 7.25 25.04 -0.12
CA LYS A 117 6.02 25.17 -0.91
C LYS A 117 5.42 23.79 -1.21
N THR A 118 4.09 23.72 -1.17
CA THR A 118 3.35 22.50 -1.47
C THR A 118 2.39 22.71 -2.62
N TYR A 119 2.23 21.69 -3.46
CA TYR A 119 1.41 21.72 -4.67
C TYR A 119 0.48 20.52 -4.67
N ASN A 120 -0.82 20.78 -4.82
CA ASN A 120 -1.85 19.75 -4.75
C ASN A 120 -2.77 19.78 -5.97
N LEU A 121 -3.22 18.61 -6.41
CA LEU A 121 -4.24 18.54 -7.46
C LEU A 121 -5.62 18.94 -6.88
N THR A 122 -6.32 19.84 -7.57
CA THR A 122 -7.64 20.34 -7.15
C THR A 122 -8.76 19.43 -7.62
N GLU A 123 -8.76 19.10 -8.91
CA GLU A 123 -9.70 18.18 -9.53
C GLU A 123 -9.08 16.78 -9.58
N THR A 124 -9.53 15.92 -8.68
CA THR A 124 -8.98 14.57 -8.56
C THR A 124 -9.65 13.60 -9.54
N MET A 125 -10.92 13.82 -9.89
CA MET A 125 -11.67 12.96 -10.79
C MET A 125 -11.44 13.36 -12.26
N GLY A 126 -11.09 12.39 -13.09
CA GLY A 126 -10.83 12.65 -14.50
C GLY A 126 -11.10 11.44 -15.38
N PHE A 127 -11.08 11.67 -16.69
CA PHE A 127 -11.17 10.60 -17.68
C PHE A 127 -9.91 9.73 -17.64
N GLN A 128 -10.12 8.42 -17.71
CA GLN A 128 -9.09 7.43 -17.94
C GLN A 128 -9.37 6.66 -19.23
N GLN A 129 -8.31 6.25 -19.92
CA GLN A 129 -8.49 5.40 -21.09
C GLN A 129 -8.96 4.00 -20.69
N SER A 130 -9.85 3.40 -21.49
CA SER A 130 -10.20 2.00 -21.34
C SER A 130 -8.96 1.12 -21.53
N SER A 131 -8.89 0.01 -20.78
CA SER A 131 -7.79 -0.96 -20.84
C SER A 131 -8.39 -2.34 -21.09
N ASP A 132 -7.77 -3.12 -21.98
CA ASP A 132 -8.08 -4.52 -22.24
C ASP A 132 -7.25 -5.48 -21.36
N GLY A 133 -6.55 -4.93 -20.35
CA GLY A 133 -5.60 -5.68 -19.52
C GLY A 133 -4.18 -5.76 -20.09
N LYS A 134 -3.92 -5.19 -21.28
CA LYS A 134 -2.59 -5.18 -21.92
C LYS A 134 -1.94 -3.80 -21.96
N CYS A 135 -2.63 -2.78 -21.47
CA CYS A 135 -2.09 -1.43 -21.35
C CYS A 135 -0.96 -1.39 -20.31
N GLN A 136 0.01 -0.50 -20.49
CA GLN A 136 1.11 -0.30 -19.55
C GLN A 136 0.91 0.96 -18.69
N THR A 137 -0.21 1.66 -18.88
CA THR A 137 -0.39 3.04 -18.45
C THR A 137 -1.63 3.19 -17.58
N PHE A 138 -1.43 3.74 -16.39
CA PHE A 138 -2.47 4.37 -15.60
C PHE A 138 -2.52 5.85 -15.99
N SER A 139 -3.70 6.36 -16.30
CA SER A 139 -3.89 7.77 -16.66
C SER A 139 -5.14 8.34 -16.01
N CYS A 140 -5.06 9.60 -15.61
CA CYS A 140 -6.20 10.39 -15.18
C CYS A 140 -5.88 11.86 -15.43
N GLY A 141 -6.62 12.49 -16.33
CA GLY A 141 -6.36 13.86 -16.76
C GLY A 141 -4.94 14.04 -17.30
N LYS A 142 -4.14 14.86 -16.62
CA LYS A 142 -2.75 15.16 -17.00
C LYS A 142 -1.70 14.32 -16.26
N LEU A 143 -2.11 13.45 -15.34
CA LEU A 143 -1.23 12.53 -14.63
C LEU A 143 -1.18 11.19 -15.36
N GLN A 144 0.04 10.69 -15.60
CA GLN A 144 0.27 9.38 -16.20
C GLN A 144 1.34 8.61 -15.45
N MET A 145 1.12 7.31 -15.26
CA MET A 145 2.09 6.39 -14.67
C MET A 145 2.22 5.17 -15.58
N HIS A 146 3.42 4.94 -16.08
CA HIS A 146 3.74 3.89 -17.04
C HIS A 146 4.73 2.92 -16.41
N TYR A 147 4.44 1.63 -16.35
CA TYR A 147 5.52 0.69 -16.04
C TYR A 147 6.40 0.51 -17.28
N LEU A 148 7.70 0.67 -17.11
CA LEU A 148 8.71 0.41 -18.14
C LEU A 148 9.20 -1.04 -18.07
N SER A 149 9.21 -1.60 -16.87
CA SER A 149 9.51 -2.99 -16.59
C SER A 149 8.71 -3.38 -15.35
N PRO A 150 7.73 -4.31 -15.48
CA PRO A 150 6.86 -4.73 -14.37
C PRO A 150 7.67 -4.98 -13.10
N MET A 151 7.20 -4.53 -11.94
CA MET A 151 7.86 -4.71 -10.62
C MET A 151 9.25 -4.07 -10.47
N ARG A 152 9.79 -3.35 -11.48
CA ARG A 152 11.17 -2.81 -11.43
C ARG A 152 11.22 -1.32 -11.72
N ARG A 153 10.57 -0.87 -12.79
CA ARG A 153 10.76 0.50 -13.30
C ARG A 153 9.44 1.10 -13.74
N TRP A 154 9.20 2.32 -13.30
CA TRP A 154 8.00 3.09 -13.60
C TRP A 154 8.36 4.53 -13.97
N ARG A 155 7.73 5.05 -15.02
CA ARG A 155 7.80 6.47 -15.38
C ARG A 155 6.53 7.15 -14.92
N ILE A 156 6.68 8.24 -14.20
CA ILE A 156 5.59 9.05 -13.66
C ILE A 156 5.69 10.43 -14.29
N PHE A 157 4.60 10.92 -14.85
CA PHE A 157 4.57 12.17 -15.61
C PHE A 157 3.34 12.99 -15.27
N PHE A 158 3.54 14.29 -15.11
CA PHE A 158 2.47 15.27 -14.99
C PHE A 158 2.83 16.57 -15.70
N CYS A 159 1.82 17.20 -16.29
CA CYS A 159 1.96 18.50 -16.96
C CYS A 159 0.61 19.21 -16.92
N GLY A 160 0.40 20.07 -15.92
CA GLY A 160 -0.90 20.71 -15.68
C GLY A 160 -0.89 21.68 -14.51
N MET A 161 -2.08 22.14 -14.13
CA MET A 161 -2.26 23.11 -13.06
C MET A 161 -2.34 22.41 -11.69
N LEU A 162 -1.64 22.95 -10.68
CA LEU A 162 -1.75 22.53 -9.28
C LEU A 162 -2.02 23.74 -8.39
N ARG A 163 -2.73 23.54 -7.28
CA ARG A 163 -2.90 24.56 -6.24
C ARG A 163 -1.64 24.64 -5.40
N GLU A 164 -1.01 25.81 -5.38
CA GLU A 164 0.04 26.13 -4.43
C GLU A 164 -0.57 26.41 -3.05
N VAL A 165 -0.05 25.77 -2.01
CA VAL A 165 -0.41 26.03 -0.62
C VAL A 165 0.85 26.44 0.13
N VAL A 166 0.83 27.66 0.66
CA VAL A 166 1.89 28.24 1.48
C VAL A 166 1.44 28.16 2.95
N GLN A 167 2.24 27.52 3.81
CA GLN A 167 1.87 27.28 5.23
C GLN A 167 1.48 28.56 5.99
N ASP A 168 2.02 29.72 5.61
CA ASP A 168 1.80 31.01 6.29
C ASP A 168 0.69 31.88 5.68
N LYS A 169 0.09 31.50 4.54
CA LYS A 169 -0.97 32.26 3.87
C LYS A 169 -2.15 31.34 3.55
N LYS A 170 -3.04 31.16 4.53
CA LYS A 170 -4.23 30.31 4.39
C LYS A 170 -5.27 30.84 3.40
N ASP A 171 -5.20 32.11 3.01
CA ASP A 171 -6.27 32.81 2.28
C ASP A 171 -5.95 33.15 0.81
N VAL A 172 -4.80 32.72 0.27
CA VAL A 172 -4.47 32.92 -1.16
C VAL A 172 -4.24 31.57 -1.82
N GLU A 173 -5.28 31.05 -2.48
CA GLU A 173 -5.18 29.89 -3.35
C GLU A 173 -4.68 30.35 -4.72
N GLU A 174 -3.38 30.22 -4.97
CA GLU A 174 -2.81 30.45 -6.29
C GLU A 174 -2.72 29.11 -7.03
N THR A 175 -3.17 29.11 -8.28
CA THR A 175 -3.02 27.95 -9.17
C THR A 175 -1.82 28.20 -10.07
N VAL A 176 -0.86 27.26 -10.07
CA VAL A 176 0.38 27.37 -10.84
C VAL A 176 0.51 26.22 -11.81
N PHE A 177 1.21 26.46 -12.92
CA PHE A 177 1.53 25.42 -13.88
C PHE A 177 2.71 24.61 -13.37
N VAL A 178 2.56 23.28 -13.28
CA VAL A 178 3.61 22.37 -12.81
C VAL A 178 3.82 21.27 -13.83
N LYS A 179 5.08 20.98 -14.11
CA LYS A 179 5.51 19.86 -14.92
C LYS A 179 6.50 19.02 -14.14
N PHE A 180 6.30 17.72 -14.09
CA PHE A 180 7.31 16.80 -13.57
C PHE A 180 7.41 15.52 -14.37
N VAL A 181 8.61 14.96 -14.40
CA VAL A 181 8.91 13.64 -14.95
C VAL A 181 9.78 12.94 -13.91
N PHE A 182 9.28 11.82 -13.39
CA PHE A 182 10.01 10.99 -12.45
C PHE A 182 10.16 9.56 -12.98
N LEU A 183 11.26 8.93 -12.59
CA LEU A 183 11.53 7.51 -12.73
C LEU A 183 11.54 6.90 -11.33
N TRP A 184 10.65 5.94 -11.09
CA TRP A 184 10.72 5.07 -9.92
C TRP A 184 11.46 3.78 -10.28
N ILE A 185 12.39 3.38 -9.43
CA ILE A 185 13.17 2.13 -9.55
C ILE A 185 13.04 1.34 -8.26
N ALA A 186 12.67 0.07 -8.36
CA ALA A 186 12.60 -0.86 -7.23
C ALA A 186 13.99 -1.05 -6.61
N ALA A 187 14.03 -1.06 -5.28
CA ALA A 187 15.22 -1.28 -4.47
C ALA A 187 15.06 -2.45 -3.48
N SER A 188 13.92 -3.13 -3.50
CA SER A 188 13.62 -4.30 -2.67
C SER A 188 12.82 -5.34 -3.45
N ASP A 189 12.74 -6.53 -2.87
CA ASP A 189 11.73 -7.53 -3.24
C ASP A 189 10.31 -7.03 -2.91
N ILE A 190 9.32 -7.78 -3.39
CA ILE A 190 7.90 -7.46 -3.23
C ILE A 190 7.41 -7.99 -1.89
N TYR A 191 6.79 -7.10 -1.11
CA TYR A 191 6.03 -7.47 0.07
C TYR A 191 4.56 -7.68 -0.31
N ASP A 192 4.08 -8.92 -0.30
CA ASP A 192 2.69 -9.28 -0.58
C ASP A 192 1.88 -9.40 0.72
N CYS A 193 0.99 -8.44 0.97
CA CYS A 193 0.21 -8.39 2.20
C CYS A 193 -0.77 -9.57 2.36
N THR A 194 -1.01 -10.36 1.31
CA THR A 194 -1.85 -11.56 1.40
C THR A 194 -1.14 -12.76 2.01
N LEU A 195 0.18 -12.87 1.84
CA LEU A 195 0.93 -14.08 2.22
C LEU A 195 2.18 -13.80 3.07
N ASP A 196 2.78 -12.61 3.00
CA ASP A 196 3.90 -12.17 3.85
C ASP A 196 3.40 -11.68 5.21
N THR A 197 2.75 -12.59 5.92
CA THR A 197 1.87 -12.31 7.04
C THR A 197 2.49 -12.68 8.39
N ASN A 198 1.92 -12.16 9.47
CA ASN A 198 2.09 -12.68 10.83
C ASN A 198 0.84 -13.47 11.24
N PRO A 199 0.80 -14.81 11.08
CA PRO A 199 -0.41 -15.60 11.33
C PRO A 199 -0.99 -15.42 12.74
N GLU A 200 -0.14 -15.24 13.75
CA GLU A 200 -0.57 -15.05 15.14
C GLU A 200 -1.25 -13.69 15.34
N GLY A 201 -0.61 -12.63 14.84
CA GLY A 201 -1.17 -11.27 14.88
C GLY A 201 -2.46 -11.15 14.08
N PHE A 202 -2.53 -11.85 12.94
CA PHE A 202 -3.67 -11.87 12.05
C PHE A 202 -4.85 -12.62 12.68
N ALA A 203 -4.60 -13.81 13.22
CA ALA A 203 -5.60 -14.59 13.97
C ALA A 203 -6.13 -13.79 15.16
N SER A 204 -5.24 -13.08 15.87
CA SER A 204 -5.63 -12.21 16.97
C SER A 204 -6.48 -11.02 16.52
N ALA A 205 -6.18 -10.40 15.38
CA ALA A 205 -6.98 -9.29 14.87
C ALA A 205 -8.37 -9.74 14.39
N MET A 206 -8.47 -10.92 13.78
CA MET A 206 -9.75 -11.55 13.44
C MET A 206 -10.53 -11.94 14.69
N ALA A 207 -9.89 -12.51 15.71
CA ALA A 207 -10.56 -12.92 16.94
C ALA A 207 -11.18 -11.71 17.69
N ARG A 208 -10.55 -10.53 17.61
CA ARG A 208 -11.05 -9.27 18.17
C ARG A 208 -12.20 -8.63 17.38
N SER A 209 -12.44 -9.01 16.13
CA SER A 209 -13.52 -8.46 15.30
C SER A 209 -14.83 -9.20 15.55
N GLU A 210 -15.97 -8.57 15.32
CA GLU A 210 -17.25 -9.28 15.26
C GLU A 210 -17.30 -10.13 13.99
N TRP A 211 -17.78 -11.38 14.08
CA TRP A 211 -17.93 -12.22 12.89
C TRP A 211 -19.39 -12.22 12.45
N ARG A 212 -19.63 -12.11 11.14
CA ARG A 212 -21.00 -12.14 10.59
C ARG A 212 -21.71 -13.46 10.90
N THR A 213 -20.95 -14.55 10.89
CA THR A 213 -21.44 -15.88 11.22
C THR A 213 -20.65 -16.40 12.42
N PRO A 214 -21.32 -16.85 13.49
CA PRO A 214 -20.63 -17.38 14.67
C PRO A 214 -19.66 -18.49 14.30
N PHE A 215 -18.44 -18.39 14.80
CA PHE A 215 -17.37 -19.39 14.62
C PHE A 215 -16.94 -19.67 13.17
N VAL A 216 -17.33 -18.83 12.21
CA VAL A 216 -16.80 -18.85 10.84
C VAL A 216 -15.87 -17.65 10.66
N PRO A 217 -14.55 -17.86 10.53
CA PRO A 217 -13.59 -16.77 10.41
C PRO A 217 -13.76 -16.06 9.05
N PRO A 218 -13.65 -14.73 8.99
CA PRO A 218 -13.84 -13.95 7.77
C PRO A 218 -12.60 -13.99 6.85
N THR A 219 -12.05 -15.19 6.58
CA THR A 219 -10.78 -15.36 5.85
C THR A 219 -10.82 -14.79 4.43
N LYS A 220 -11.93 -14.97 3.70
CA LYS A 220 -12.07 -14.42 2.35
C LYS A 220 -12.05 -12.89 2.37
N THR A 221 -12.89 -12.28 3.22
CA THR A 221 -12.92 -10.81 3.39
C THR A 221 -11.56 -10.28 3.83
N PHE A 222 -10.86 -11.03 4.69
CA PHE A 222 -9.51 -10.70 5.12
C PHE A 222 -8.51 -10.67 3.96
N THR A 223 -8.41 -11.75 3.20
CA THR A 223 -7.50 -11.86 2.05
C THR A 223 -7.84 -10.82 0.99
N ASP A 224 -9.13 -10.63 0.70
CA ASP A 224 -9.59 -9.63 -0.27
C ASP A 224 -9.26 -8.20 0.17
N ALA A 225 -9.34 -7.89 1.48
CA ALA A 225 -9.02 -6.56 2.01
C ALA A 225 -7.52 -6.27 2.02
N LEU A 226 -6.68 -7.30 2.17
CA LEU A 226 -5.22 -7.19 2.14
C LEU A 226 -4.61 -7.57 0.78
N ASN A 227 -5.43 -7.65 -0.27
CA ASN A 227 -4.94 -7.93 -1.62
C ASN A 227 -4.29 -6.69 -2.24
N PHE A 228 -3.11 -6.37 -1.74
CA PHE A 228 -2.22 -5.36 -2.26
C PHE A 228 -0.78 -5.78 -1.96
N TYR A 229 0.16 -5.20 -2.68
CA TYR A 229 1.57 -5.45 -2.47
C TYR A 229 2.36 -4.16 -2.57
N ALA A 230 3.51 -4.13 -1.91
CA ALA A 230 4.36 -2.96 -1.80
C ALA A 230 5.81 -3.29 -2.16
N GLN A 231 6.52 -2.29 -2.65
CA GLN A 231 7.95 -2.35 -2.92
C GLN A 231 8.61 -1.05 -2.51
N ILE A 232 9.79 -1.13 -1.92
CA ILE A 232 10.64 0.04 -1.70
C ILE A 232 11.34 0.37 -2.99
N GLY A 233 11.56 1.66 -3.21
CA GLY A 233 12.31 2.14 -4.35
C GLY A 233 12.79 3.56 -4.17
N VAL A 234 13.37 4.05 -5.26
CA VAL A 234 13.88 5.41 -5.39
C VAL A 234 13.11 6.10 -6.51
N ILE A 235 12.70 7.34 -6.27
CA ILE A 235 12.11 8.24 -7.26
C ILE A 235 13.14 9.30 -7.62
N THR A 236 13.51 9.39 -8.89
CA THR A 236 14.46 10.38 -9.41
C THR A 236 13.87 11.13 -10.59
N GLY A 237 14.07 12.43 -10.68
CA GLY A 237 13.64 13.19 -11.85
C GLY A 237 13.56 14.68 -11.61
N THR A 238 12.83 15.39 -12.47
CA THR A 238 12.77 16.84 -12.47
C THR A 238 11.35 17.37 -12.28
N VAL A 239 11.28 18.55 -11.69
CA VAL A 239 10.06 19.34 -11.56
C VAL A 239 10.32 20.80 -11.91
N SER A 240 9.42 21.42 -12.65
CA SER A 240 9.41 22.85 -12.94
C SER A 240 8.04 23.45 -12.64
N VAL A 241 8.06 24.71 -12.18
CA VAL A 241 6.87 25.48 -11.80
C VAL A 241 6.86 26.77 -12.61
N ASN A 242 5.74 27.08 -13.25
CA ASN A 242 5.53 28.23 -14.14
C ASN A 242 6.64 28.40 -15.19
N ASP A 243 7.04 27.30 -15.82
CA ASP A 243 8.12 27.24 -16.81
C ASP A 243 9.47 27.80 -16.31
N GLY A 244 9.66 27.82 -14.99
CA GLY A 244 10.93 28.12 -14.35
C GLY A 244 11.98 27.01 -14.56
N PRO A 245 13.17 27.17 -13.95
CA PRO A 245 14.23 26.18 -14.08
C PRO A 245 13.80 24.82 -13.53
N ASP A 246 14.28 23.75 -14.19
CA ASP A 246 14.08 22.39 -13.72
C ASP A 246 14.82 22.18 -12.38
N HIS A 247 14.09 21.66 -11.40
CA HIS A 247 14.60 21.28 -10.09
C HIS A 247 14.68 19.76 -10.00
N GLU A 248 15.87 19.24 -9.73
CA GLU A 248 16.09 17.80 -9.57
C GLU A 248 15.67 17.33 -8.17
N MET A 249 14.94 16.22 -8.13
CA MET A 249 14.57 15.53 -6.90
C MET A 249 15.07 14.10 -6.91
N TYR A 250 15.57 13.68 -5.76
CA TYR A 250 15.97 12.31 -5.47
C TYR A 250 15.31 11.92 -4.14
N LEU A 251 14.38 10.97 -4.20
CA LEU A 251 13.50 10.60 -3.09
C LEU A 251 13.55 9.09 -2.86
N PHE A 252 13.49 8.68 -1.59
CA PHE A 252 13.34 7.29 -1.18
C PHE A 252 11.90 7.06 -0.74
N GLY A 253 11.31 5.94 -1.13
CA GLY A 253 9.99 5.59 -0.62
C GLY A 253 9.44 4.31 -1.22
N GLU A 254 8.15 4.29 -1.48
CA GLU A 254 7.41 3.07 -1.77
C GLU A 254 6.52 3.22 -3.00
N ARG A 255 6.30 2.08 -3.65
CA ARG A 255 5.19 1.87 -4.56
C ARG A 255 4.24 0.86 -3.93
N ILE A 256 2.95 1.14 -4.00
CA ILE A 256 1.88 0.25 -3.53
C ILE A 256 0.92 -0.01 -4.69
N ARG A 257 0.57 -1.27 -4.91
CA ARG A 257 -0.45 -1.70 -5.86
C ARG A 257 -1.61 -2.35 -5.12
N SER A 258 -2.81 -1.79 -5.26
CA SER A 258 -4.02 -2.31 -4.60
C SER A 258 -4.95 -2.99 -5.60
N LEU A 259 -5.32 -4.23 -5.28
CA LEU A 259 -6.16 -5.14 -6.09
C LEU A 259 -7.36 -5.70 -5.32
N GLY A 260 -7.53 -5.28 -4.06
CA GLY A 260 -8.52 -5.83 -3.15
C GLY A 260 -9.95 -5.45 -3.47
N LYS A 261 -10.91 -6.18 -2.90
CA LYS A 261 -12.33 -5.89 -3.14
C LYS A 261 -12.75 -4.62 -2.41
N SER A 262 -13.19 -3.62 -3.16
CA SER A 262 -13.57 -2.30 -2.63
C SER A 262 -14.67 -2.42 -1.56
N ALA A 263 -15.63 -3.31 -1.77
CA ALA A 263 -16.71 -3.58 -0.82
C ALA A 263 -16.22 -4.10 0.55
N ASN A 264 -15.08 -4.80 0.58
CA ASN A 264 -14.52 -5.40 1.80
C ASN A 264 -13.70 -4.41 2.64
N ILE A 265 -13.39 -3.23 2.10
CA ILE A 265 -12.66 -2.17 2.82
C ILE A 265 -13.55 -0.98 3.18
N VAL A 266 -14.87 -1.08 2.95
CA VAL A 266 -15.82 -0.03 3.34
C VAL A 266 -15.81 0.17 4.85
N GLY A 267 -15.67 1.43 5.29
CA GLY A 267 -15.57 1.77 6.71
C GLY A 267 -14.24 1.39 7.36
N CYS A 268 -13.24 1.01 6.55
CA CYS A 268 -11.88 0.78 7.01
C CYS A 268 -11.31 2.02 7.72
N LYS A 269 -10.66 1.81 8.86
CA LYS A 269 -9.89 2.82 9.56
C LYS A 269 -8.45 2.36 9.64
N PHE A 270 -7.53 3.15 9.14
CA PHE A 270 -6.11 2.82 9.18
C PHE A 270 -5.27 4.01 9.61
N THR A 271 -4.08 3.70 10.10
CA THR A 271 -3.02 4.67 10.36
C THR A 271 -1.72 4.02 9.91
N SER A 272 -1.08 4.65 8.94
CA SER A 272 0.18 4.20 8.36
C SER A 272 1.29 5.18 8.70
N ILE A 273 2.47 4.64 8.98
CA ILE A 273 3.70 5.39 9.17
C ILE A 273 4.71 4.78 8.23
N ILE A 274 5.14 5.58 7.27
CA ILE A 274 6.12 5.20 6.27
C ILE A 274 7.31 6.12 6.47
N GLY A 275 8.51 5.57 6.46
CA GLY A 275 9.70 6.39 6.61
C GLY A 275 10.99 5.62 6.45
N ASN A 276 12.04 6.39 6.19
CA ASN A 276 13.40 5.92 6.00
C ASN A 276 14.33 6.57 7.04
N THR A 277 15.36 5.83 7.45
CA THR A 277 16.40 6.31 8.36
C THR A 277 17.65 6.64 7.53
N PRO A 278 18.02 7.93 7.37
CA PRO A 278 19.15 8.31 6.52
C PRO A 278 20.50 7.73 6.94
N LYS A 279 20.68 7.43 8.24
CA LYS A 279 21.96 6.95 8.80
C LYS A 279 22.34 5.55 8.35
N ASN A 280 21.36 4.66 8.18
CA ASN A 280 21.60 3.25 7.89
C ASN A 280 20.74 2.70 6.76
N GLY A 281 19.87 3.51 6.14
CA GLY A 281 19.01 3.06 5.04
C GLY A 281 17.83 2.17 5.50
N LEU A 282 17.59 2.05 6.82
CA LEU A 282 16.44 1.31 7.34
C LEU A 282 15.15 1.95 6.83
N HIS A 283 14.27 1.16 6.22
CA HIS A 283 12.96 1.61 5.78
C HIS A 283 11.87 0.88 6.55
N VAL A 284 10.81 1.59 6.92
CA VAL A 284 9.69 1.04 7.69
C VAL A 284 8.36 1.39 7.04
N HIS A 285 7.49 0.39 6.92
CA HIS A 285 6.07 0.53 6.67
C HIS A 285 5.34 -0.03 7.88
N LEU A 286 4.72 0.82 8.68
CA LEU A 286 4.02 0.40 9.90
C LEU A 286 2.56 0.83 9.81
N THR A 287 1.65 -0.13 9.70
CA THR A 287 0.22 0.16 9.60
C THR A 287 -0.56 -0.56 10.69
N ASN A 288 -1.51 0.16 11.30
CA ASN A 288 -2.57 -0.43 12.09
C ASN A 288 -3.91 -0.19 11.38
N VAL A 289 -4.68 -1.25 11.17
CA VAL A 289 -5.93 -1.19 10.41
C VAL A 289 -7.08 -1.90 11.13
N THR A 290 -8.29 -1.39 10.95
CA THR A 290 -9.53 -2.02 11.36
C THR A 290 -10.49 -2.03 10.20
N VAL A 291 -11.00 -3.22 9.86
CA VAL A 291 -12.06 -3.42 8.88
C VAL A 291 -13.26 -4.04 9.58
N PRO A 292 -14.44 -3.39 9.53
CA PRO A 292 -15.66 -3.91 10.14
C PRO A 292 -15.93 -5.36 9.72
N TYR A 293 -16.29 -6.19 10.70
CA TYR A 293 -16.61 -7.61 10.51
C TYR A 293 -15.49 -8.52 9.95
N ALA A 294 -14.26 -7.99 9.80
CA ALA A 294 -13.12 -8.74 9.30
C ALA A 294 -12.02 -8.82 10.37
N PHE A 295 -11.43 -7.68 10.75
CA PHE A 295 -10.32 -7.63 11.71
C PHE A 295 -10.25 -6.27 12.43
N LYS A 296 -9.81 -6.31 13.69
CA LYS A 296 -9.71 -5.10 14.55
C LYS A 296 -8.29 -4.92 15.07
N ASN A 297 -7.77 -3.71 14.90
CA ASN A 297 -6.40 -3.32 15.26
C ASN A 297 -5.39 -4.34 14.76
N LEU A 298 -5.40 -4.61 13.46
CA LEU A 298 -4.44 -5.47 12.80
C LEU A 298 -3.13 -4.67 12.59
N PRO A 299 -2.03 -5.05 13.26
CA PRO A 299 -0.72 -4.56 12.87
C PRO A 299 -0.28 -5.29 11.59
N PHE A 300 0.14 -4.54 10.57
CA PHE A 300 0.80 -5.10 9.39
C PHE A 300 1.80 -4.12 8.80
N GLY A 301 2.61 -4.62 7.89
CA GLY A 301 3.66 -3.89 7.22
C GLY A 301 4.99 -4.60 7.40
N PHE A 302 6.08 -3.91 7.12
CA PHE A 302 7.39 -4.52 7.04
C PHE A 302 8.49 -3.53 7.42
N VAL A 303 9.62 -4.11 7.81
CA VAL A 303 10.87 -3.39 7.97
C VAL A 303 11.85 -3.96 6.98
N HIS A 304 12.45 -3.08 6.20
CA HIS A 304 13.50 -3.43 5.26
C HIS A 304 14.84 -3.06 5.87
N HIS A 305 15.61 -4.10 6.16
CA HIS A 305 16.91 -3.99 6.76
C HIS A 305 17.96 -3.54 5.73
N PRO A 306 19.08 -2.95 6.18
CA PRO A 306 20.13 -2.50 5.28
C PRO A 306 20.82 -3.64 4.50
N ASP A 307 20.68 -4.87 4.98
CA ASP A 307 21.15 -6.10 4.33
C ASP A 307 20.17 -6.65 3.28
N SER A 308 19.21 -5.83 2.83
CA SER A 308 18.15 -6.14 1.85
C SER A 308 17.06 -7.10 2.31
N GLY A 309 17.10 -7.58 3.56
CA GLY A 309 16.04 -8.44 4.11
C GLY A 309 14.74 -7.68 4.40
N ILE A 310 13.61 -8.24 3.99
CA ILE A 310 12.27 -7.76 4.39
C ILE A 310 11.77 -8.62 5.55
N ALA A 311 11.48 -7.98 6.68
CA ALA A 311 10.92 -8.63 7.86
C ALA A 311 9.47 -8.16 8.08
N PRO A 312 8.48 -9.08 8.10
CA PRO A 312 7.09 -8.71 8.39
C PRO A 312 6.96 -8.22 9.83
N LEU A 313 6.06 -7.26 10.02
CA LEU A 313 5.74 -6.70 11.32
C LEU A 313 4.97 -7.72 12.18
N LYS A 314 5.47 -7.99 13.39
CA LYS A 314 4.80 -8.90 14.33
C LYS A 314 3.84 -8.15 15.22
N GLU A 315 4.34 -7.12 15.88
CA GLU A 315 3.58 -6.33 16.82
C GLU A 315 3.83 -4.84 16.59
N LEU A 316 2.78 -4.06 16.79
CA LEU A 316 2.82 -2.63 16.61
C LEU A 316 1.93 -1.96 17.63
N ASN A 317 2.52 -1.07 18.43
CA ASN A 317 1.76 -0.21 19.32
C ASN A 317 1.76 1.22 18.79
N LEU A 318 0.82 1.53 17.88
CA LEU A 318 0.62 2.87 17.36
C LEU A 318 -0.45 3.61 18.17
N ASN A 319 -0.04 4.44 19.12
CA ASN A 319 -0.89 5.51 19.65
C ASN A 319 -0.50 6.86 19.02
N VAL A 320 -0.96 7.15 17.81
CA VAL A 320 -0.70 8.45 17.16
C VAL A 320 -1.79 9.39 17.64
N LYS A 321 -1.44 10.35 18.52
CA LYS A 321 -2.36 11.46 18.79
C LYS A 321 -2.59 12.19 17.45
N PRO A 322 -3.83 12.56 17.09
CA PRO A 322 -4.09 13.34 15.89
C PRO A 322 -3.13 14.53 15.85
N PHE A 323 -2.48 14.76 14.71
CA PHE A 323 -1.65 15.95 14.53
C PHE A 323 -2.55 17.18 14.68
N THR A 324 -2.36 17.94 15.76
CA THR A 324 -2.96 19.27 15.90
C THR A 324 -2.00 20.29 15.31
N ALA A 325 -2.55 21.32 14.66
CA ALA A 325 -1.78 22.36 13.96
C ALA A 325 -0.71 23.04 14.86
N ASP A 326 -0.88 22.99 16.18
CA ASP A 326 -0.04 23.68 17.14
C ASP A 326 1.29 22.97 17.47
N LYS A 327 1.51 21.73 17.03
CA LYS A 327 2.76 20.98 17.27
C LYS A 327 3.21 20.16 16.04
N PRO A 328 3.84 20.78 15.04
CA PRO A 328 4.24 20.12 13.80
C PRO A 328 5.40 19.13 13.95
N ARG A 329 6.10 19.12 15.10
CA ARG A 329 7.19 18.18 15.39
C ARG A 329 6.99 17.58 16.79
N SER A 330 6.53 16.33 16.85
CA SER A 330 6.67 15.51 18.04
C SER A 330 7.79 14.51 17.81
N SER A 331 8.66 14.31 18.80
CA SER A 331 9.66 13.24 18.74
C SER A 331 8.93 11.89 18.71
N PHE A 332 8.97 11.22 17.57
CA PHE A 332 8.34 9.93 17.40
C PHE A 332 9.28 8.83 17.91
N LYS A 333 9.02 8.31 19.11
CA LYS A 333 9.56 7.03 19.59
C LYS A 333 8.39 6.09 19.81
N LYS A 334 8.26 5.04 19.01
CA LYS A 334 7.27 3.99 19.26
C LYS A 334 7.88 2.60 19.18
N PRO A 335 7.55 1.73 20.15
CA PRO A 335 7.99 0.35 20.12
C PRO A 335 7.24 -0.43 19.03
N TYR A 336 7.99 -1.22 18.27
CA TYR A 336 7.50 -2.21 17.34
C TYR A 336 8.40 -3.45 17.41
N ILE A 337 7.86 -4.62 17.09
CA ILE A 337 8.59 -5.89 17.05
C ILE A 337 8.45 -6.48 15.65
N CYS A 338 9.57 -6.84 15.04
CA CYS A 338 9.62 -7.46 13.72
C CYS A 338 9.93 -8.95 13.81
N GLY A 339 9.54 -9.69 12.77
CA GLY A 339 10.03 -11.04 12.57
C GLY A 339 11.50 -11.08 12.14
N THR A 340 12.01 -12.29 11.96
CA THR A 340 13.24 -12.53 11.22
C THR A 340 13.00 -12.23 9.74
N ALA A 341 14.01 -11.73 9.04
CA ALA A 341 13.95 -11.55 7.59
C ALA A 341 13.63 -12.88 6.89
N ILE A 342 12.80 -12.82 5.84
CA ILE A 342 12.40 -13.98 5.02
C ILE A 342 13.50 -14.30 4.02
#